data_AF-A0A378VWK9-F1
#
_entry.id   AF-A0A378VWK9-F1
#
_cell.length_a   1.000
_cell.length_b   1.000
_cell.length_c   1.000
_cell.angle_alpha   90.00
_cell.angle_beta   90.00
_cell.angle_gamma   90.00
#
_symmetry.space_group_name_H-M   'P 1'
#
loop_
_entity.id
_entity.type
_entity.pdbx_description
1 polymer ?
#
loop_
_entity_poly.entity_id
_entity_poly.type
_entity_poly.pdbx_seq_one_letter_code
_entity_poly.pdbx_strand_id
1 'polypeptide(L)'
;MRVTDFAQLPNRFKYNFRECFVTGQAYGDISSERAYIRLQNLSCVGTDGRAIDMPVKGYVAGEDGKTGVRGNLVTKQGQLLANALMSGVISGMGKGVSEAFKVTNNTAFGSTTSIRGSDQYRAGIASGIGGAADRLAEYYIKLADKVFPVVEVNAGRQVDVVLTQGIEIDTGETK
;
A
#
# COMPACT_ATOMS: atom_id res chain seq x y z
N MET A 1 -0.31 18.43 -11.55
CA MET A 1 -1.37 18.07 -12.51
C MET A 1 -1.48 19.18 -13.53
N ARG A 2 -1.67 18.87 -14.82
CA ARG A 2 -1.79 19.89 -15.88
C ARG A 2 -3.24 20.04 -16.29
N VAL A 3 -3.71 21.27 -16.40
CA VAL A 3 -5.07 21.60 -16.84
C VAL A 3 -5.15 21.47 -18.36
N THR A 4 -6.04 20.62 -18.85
CA THR A 4 -6.19 20.31 -20.28
C THR A 4 -7.35 21.03 -20.96
N ASP A 5 -8.35 21.48 -20.19
CA ASP A 5 -9.54 22.15 -20.75
C ASP A 5 -9.87 23.47 -20.01
N PHE A 6 -10.80 24.24 -20.56
CA PHE A 6 -11.31 25.46 -19.95
C PHE A 6 -11.96 25.17 -18.59
N ALA A 7 -11.75 26.06 -17.62
CA ALA A 7 -12.51 26.01 -16.38
C ALA A 7 -13.97 26.40 -16.65
N GLN A 8 -14.88 25.64 -16.06
CA GLN A 8 -16.31 25.92 -16.08
C GLN A 8 -16.66 26.70 -14.83
N LEU A 9 -17.11 27.94 -15.01
CA LEU A 9 -17.55 28.82 -13.94
C LEU A 9 -19.07 28.78 -13.81
N PRO A 10 -19.62 29.25 -12.67
CA PRO A 10 -21.05 29.48 -12.53
C PRO A 10 -21.64 30.28 -13.69
N ASN A 11 -22.92 30.09 -13.98
CA ASN A 11 -23.63 30.72 -15.10
C ASN A 11 -23.06 30.40 -16.49
N ARG A 12 -22.37 29.25 -16.65
CA ARG A 12 -21.78 28.78 -17.93
C ARG A 12 -20.66 29.68 -18.46
N PHE A 13 -20.08 30.53 -17.63
CA PHE A 13 -18.87 31.25 -17.99
C PHE A 13 -17.70 30.27 -18.12
N LYS A 14 -16.79 30.57 -19.05
CA LYS A 14 -15.57 29.79 -19.26
C LYS A 14 -14.37 30.69 -19.09
N TYR A 15 -13.35 30.19 -18.40
CA TYR A 15 -12.07 30.87 -18.28
C TYR A 15 -10.93 29.96 -18.74
N ASN A 16 -9.91 30.54 -19.36
CA ASN A 16 -8.80 29.78 -19.91
C ASN A 16 -7.69 29.58 -18.87
N PHE A 17 -7.66 28.40 -18.25
CA PHE A 17 -6.52 27.92 -17.46
C PHE A 17 -5.77 26.77 -18.15
N ARG A 18 -5.89 26.61 -19.47
CA ARG A 18 -5.19 25.54 -20.17
C ARG A 18 -3.68 25.68 -19.97
N GLU A 19 -2.99 24.56 -19.84
CA GLU A 19 -1.55 24.47 -19.55
C GLU A 19 -1.12 25.00 -18.17
N CYS A 20 -2.05 25.44 -17.32
CA CYS A 20 -1.75 25.71 -15.93
C CYS A 20 -1.44 24.41 -15.16
N PHE A 21 -0.65 24.56 -14.11
CA PHE A 21 -0.30 23.47 -13.20
C PHE A 21 -1.02 23.62 -11.87
N VAL A 22 -1.71 22.56 -11.46
CA VAL A 22 -2.29 22.43 -10.13
C VAL A 22 -1.46 21.46 -9.31
N THR A 23 -1.09 21.87 -8.11
CA THR A 23 -0.38 21.05 -7.14
C THR A 23 -1.28 20.75 -5.95
N GLY A 24 -1.00 19.64 -5.28
CA GLY A 24 -1.79 19.19 -4.16
C GLY A 24 -1.11 18.08 -3.39
N GLN A 25 -1.60 17.83 -2.18
CA GLN A 25 -1.20 16.70 -1.35
C GLN A 25 -2.14 15.53 -1.57
N ALA A 26 -1.58 14.35 -1.73
CA ALA A 26 -2.33 13.12 -1.92
C ALA A 26 -2.13 12.17 -0.74
N TYR A 27 -3.21 11.48 -0.33
CA TYR A 27 -3.14 10.33 0.57
C TYR A 27 -3.97 9.18 0.02
N GLY A 28 -3.48 7.95 0.18
CA GLY A 28 -4.17 6.74 -0.24
C GLY A 28 -5.03 6.17 0.88
N ASP A 29 -6.26 5.79 0.55
CA ASP A 29 -7.12 4.95 1.38
C ASP A 29 -7.21 3.55 0.77
N ILE A 30 -6.72 2.58 1.54
CA ILE A 30 -6.69 1.15 1.18
C ILE A 30 -8.12 0.58 1.14
N SER A 31 -9.00 1.01 2.05
CA SER A 31 -10.36 0.48 2.13
C SER A 31 -11.20 0.85 0.91
N SER A 32 -10.95 2.04 0.36
CA SER A 32 -11.69 2.58 -0.78
C SER A 32 -10.95 2.38 -2.11
N GLU A 33 -9.73 1.84 -2.07
CA GLU A 33 -8.79 1.74 -3.20
C GLU A 33 -8.65 3.08 -3.95
N ARG A 34 -8.53 4.18 -3.20
CA ARG A 34 -8.57 5.54 -3.75
C ARG A 34 -7.47 6.43 -3.17
N ALA A 35 -6.88 7.24 -4.03
CA ALA A 35 -6.02 8.34 -3.62
C ALA A 35 -6.83 9.64 -3.58
N TYR A 36 -6.99 10.20 -2.40
CA TYR A 36 -7.62 11.49 -2.19
C TYR A 36 -6.57 12.59 -2.34
N ILE A 37 -6.85 13.55 -3.21
CA ILE A 37 -5.92 14.65 -3.50
C ILE A 37 -6.58 15.95 -3.07
N ARG A 38 -5.94 16.67 -2.16
CA ARG A 38 -6.32 18.01 -1.72
C ARG A 38 -5.45 19.04 -2.42
N LEU A 39 -6.08 20.00 -3.07
CA LEU A 39 -5.37 21.03 -3.81
C LEU A 39 -4.63 21.98 -2.86
N GLN A 40 -3.51 22.53 -3.35
CA GLN A 40 -2.69 23.49 -2.62
C GLN A 40 -2.52 24.78 -3.42
N ASN A 41 -1.88 24.71 -4.59
CA ASN A 41 -1.56 25.89 -5.39
C ASN A 41 -1.93 25.67 -6.86
N LEU A 42 -2.36 26.75 -7.50
CA LEU A 42 -2.51 26.87 -8.95
C LEU A 42 -1.41 27.80 -9.46
N SER A 43 -0.62 27.31 -10.42
CA SER A 43 0.45 28.04 -11.08
C SER A 43 0.15 28.16 -12.58
N CYS A 44 0.12 29.39 -13.08
CA CYS A 44 -0.13 29.73 -14.48
C CYS A 44 0.80 30.86 -14.92
N VAL A 45 0.94 31.04 -16.23
CA VAL A 45 1.48 32.28 -16.81
C VAL A 45 0.35 32.94 -17.57
N GLY A 46 -0.01 34.17 -17.18
CA GLY A 46 -1.02 34.96 -17.84
C GLY A 46 -0.63 35.33 -19.27
N THR A 47 -1.60 35.80 -20.07
CA THR A 47 -1.35 36.29 -21.44
C THR A 47 -0.44 37.51 -21.47
N ASP A 48 -0.38 38.26 -20.37
CA ASP A 48 0.52 39.38 -20.12
C ASP A 48 1.93 38.96 -19.69
N GLY A 49 2.20 37.65 -19.60
CA GLY A 49 3.48 37.10 -19.16
C GLY A 49 3.69 37.12 -17.65
N ARG A 50 2.71 37.56 -16.85
CA ARG A 50 2.82 37.54 -15.38
C ARG A 50 2.61 36.11 -14.87
N ALA A 51 3.49 35.68 -13.97
CA ALA A 51 3.32 34.43 -13.24
C ALA A 51 2.22 34.60 -12.19
N ILE A 52 1.23 33.72 -12.25
CA ILE A 52 0.13 33.63 -11.29
C ILE A 52 0.40 32.37 -10.46
N ASP A 53 0.76 32.53 -9.20
CA ASP A 53 0.84 31.43 -8.23
C ASP A 53 0.00 31.79 -7.02
N MET A 54 -1.10 31.05 -6.83
CA MET A 54 -2.05 31.33 -5.76
C MET A 54 -2.51 30.05 -5.07
N PRO A 55 -2.78 30.13 -3.75
CA PRO A 55 -3.35 29.01 -3.02
C PRO A 55 -4.79 28.75 -3.48
N VAL A 56 -5.10 27.49 -3.75
CA VAL A 56 -6.43 27.02 -4.14
C VAL A 56 -6.89 25.94 -3.18
N LYS A 57 -8.18 25.94 -2.86
CA LYS A 57 -8.80 24.87 -2.06
C LYS A 57 -9.77 24.09 -2.91
N GLY A 58 -9.62 22.78 -2.87
CA GLY A 58 -10.45 21.88 -3.64
C GLY A 58 -10.05 20.44 -3.42
N TYR A 59 -10.73 19.56 -4.15
CA TYR A 59 -10.42 18.16 -4.23
C TYR A 59 -10.36 17.72 -5.70
N VAL A 60 -9.76 16.56 -5.92
CA VAL A 60 -9.75 15.92 -7.24
C VAL A 60 -10.82 14.83 -7.26
N ALA A 61 -11.66 14.84 -8.28
CA ALA A 61 -12.57 13.76 -8.61
C ALA A 61 -11.97 12.88 -9.70
N GLY A 62 -12.11 11.57 -9.56
CA GLY A 62 -11.68 10.61 -10.56
C GLY A 62 -12.57 10.64 -11.81
N GLU A 63 -12.19 9.82 -12.79
CA GLU A 63 -12.92 9.59 -14.05
C GLU A 63 -14.37 9.09 -13.81
N ASP A 64 -14.65 8.54 -12.62
CA ASP A 64 -15.97 8.10 -12.20
C ASP A 64 -16.82 9.21 -11.54
N GLY A 65 -16.33 10.46 -11.51
CA GLY A 65 -16.99 11.61 -10.90
C GLY A 65 -17.03 11.56 -9.36
N LYS A 66 -16.39 10.56 -8.74
CA LYS A 66 -16.32 10.42 -7.29
C LYS A 66 -15.08 11.10 -6.74
N THR A 67 -15.15 11.53 -5.49
CA THR A 67 -14.00 12.12 -4.79
C THR A 67 -12.85 11.12 -4.73
N GLY A 68 -11.66 11.57 -5.12
CA GLY A 68 -10.45 10.78 -5.16
C GLY A 68 -10.29 10.00 -6.47
N VAL A 69 -9.06 9.60 -6.74
CA VAL A 69 -8.68 8.87 -7.94
C VAL A 69 -8.55 7.39 -7.58
N ARG A 70 -9.33 6.52 -8.23
CA ARG A 70 -9.25 5.05 -8.00
C ARG A 70 -7.84 4.54 -8.31
N GLY A 71 -7.17 3.88 -7.38
CA GLY A 71 -5.87 3.27 -7.62
C GLY A 71 -5.94 1.75 -7.65
N ASN A 72 -4.86 1.12 -8.07
CA ASN A 72 -4.69 -0.32 -7.92
C ASN A 72 -4.10 -0.60 -6.53
N LEU A 73 -4.69 -1.55 -5.82
CA LEU A 73 -4.13 -2.01 -4.56
C LEU A 73 -2.98 -2.98 -4.84
N VAL A 74 -1.75 -2.53 -4.60
CA VAL A 74 -0.57 -3.38 -4.75
C VAL A 74 -0.09 -3.78 -3.37
N THR A 75 -0.33 -5.04 -3.02
CA THR A 75 0.25 -5.64 -1.82
C THR A 75 1.61 -6.24 -2.13
N LYS A 76 2.61 -5.91 -1.31
CA LYS A 76 3.92 -6.59 -1.33
C LYS A 76 3.97 -7.74 -0.32
N GLN A 77 2.88 -7.98 0.42
CA GLN A 77 2.80 -9.02 1.46
C GLN A 77 2.75 -10.44 0.88
N GLY A 78 2.18 -10.63 -0.31
CA GLY A 78 1.96 -11.97 -0.89
C GLY A 78 3.23 -12.79 -1.08
N GLN A 79 4.33 -12.18 -1.53
CA GLN A 79 5.61 -12.88 -1.68
C GLN A 79 6.24 -13.23 -0.33
N LEU A 80 6.08 -12.37 0.68
CA LEU A 80 6.55 -12.62 2.04
C LEU A 80 5.77 -13.75 2.73
N LEU A 81 4.44 -13.72 2.61
CA LEU A 81 3.55 -14.76 3.13
C LEU A 81 3.79 -16.11 2.45
N ALA A 82 4.03 -16.13 1.13
CA ALA A 82 4.39 -17.35 0.41
C ALA A 82 5.69 -17.97 0.94
N ASN A 83 6.72 -17.16 1.21
CA ASN A 83 7.97 -17.61 1.81
C ASN A 83 7.76 -18.13 3.24
N ALA A 84 6.94 -17.45 4.04
CA ALA A 84 6.59 -17.90 5.39
C ALA A 84 5.82 -19.24 5.38
N LEU A 85 4.82 -19.39 4.51
CA LEU A 85 4.04 -20.62 4.35
C LEU A 85 4.91 -21.80 3.90
N MET A 86 5.80 -21.59 2.92
CA MET A 86 6.76 -22.62 2.50
C MET A 86 7.65 -23.06 3.66
N SER A 87 8.14 -22.13 4.48
CA SER A 87 8.95 -22.47 5.66
C SER A 87 8.17 -23.23 6.75
N GLY A 88 6.90 -22.89 6.99
CA GLY A 88 6.04 -23.53 8.00
C GLY A 88 5.60 -24.95 7.66
N VAL A 89 5.37 -25.26 6.37
CA VAL A 89 5.05 -26.63 5.94
C VAL A 89 6.25 -27.56 6.13
N ILE A 90 7.47 -27.07 5.86
CA ILE A 90 8.70 -27.82 6.05
C ILE A 90 8.96 -28.10 7.55
N SER A 91 8.68 -27.13 8.44
CA SER A 91 8.83 -27.35 9.89
C SER A 91 7.76 -28.29 10.47
N GLY A 92 6.53 -28.25 9.94
CA GLY A 92 5.44 -29.17 10.32
C GLY A 92 5.75 -30.64 10.04
N MET A 93 6.38 -30.95 8.90
CA MET A 93 6.82 -32.33 8.59
C MET A 93 7.97 -32.79 9.52
N GLY A 94 8.89 -31.90 9.89
CA GLY A 94 10.00 -32.21 10.81
C GLY A 94 9.53 -32.56 12.23
N LYS A 95 8.51 -31.86 12.74
CA LYS A 95 7.91 -32.16 14.06
C LYS A 95 7.15 -33.49 14.08
N GLY A 96 6.37 -33.78 13.03
CA GLY A 96 5.66 -35.06 12.92
C GLY A 96 6.61 -36.27 12.82
N VAL A 97 7.74 -36.11 12.14
CA VAL A 97 8.80 -37.13 12.05
C VAL A 97 9.54 -37.28 13.40
N SER A 98 9.86 -36.18 14.09
CA SER A 98 10.45 -36.24 15.44
C SER A 98 9.55 -36.93 16.47
N GLU A 99 8.22 -36.78 16.37
CA GLU A 99 7.27 -37.43 17.28
C GLU A 99 7.15 -38.93 16.98
N ALA A 100 7.21 -39.33 15.71
CA ALA A 100 7.21 -40.74 15.29
C ALA A 100 8.43 -41.54 15.78
N PHE A 101 9.53 -40.87 16.12
CA PHE A 101 10.74 -41.51 16.67
C PHE A 101 10.79 -41.60 18.21
N LYS A 102 9.78 -41.08 18.91
CA LYS A 102 9.66 -41.24 20.38
C LYS A 102 9.02 -42.59 20.69
N VAL A 103 9.75 -43.46 21.39
CA VAL A 103 9.18 -44.70 21.93
C VAL A 103 8.82 -44.45 23.40
N THR A 104 7.52 -44.32 23.68
CA THR A 104 7.01 -44.23 25.05
C THR A 104 6.84 -45.65 25.60
N ASN A 105 7.74 -46.07 26.50
CA ASN A 105 7.56 -47.32 27.23
C ASN A 105 6.80 -47.03 28.54
N ASN A 106 5.53 -47.45 28.58
CA ASN A 106 4.75 -47.46 29.80
C ASN A 106 5.05 -48.74 30.58
N THR A 107 5.68 -48.59 31.75
CA THR A 107 5.87 -49.68 32.70
C THR A 107 5.12 -49.36 33.99
N ALA A 108 4.79 -50.38 34.79
CA ALA A 108 3.98 -50.26 36.01
C ALA A 108 4.61 -49.37 37.12
N PHE A 109 5.87 -48.95 36.96
CA PHE A 109 6.59 -48.06 37.88
C PHE A 109 6.77 -46.62 37.36
N GLY A 110 6.24 -46.29 36.18
CA GLY A 110 6.34 -44.96 35.56
C GLY A 110 6.60 -45.02 34.05
N SER A 111 6.17 -43.98 33.32
CA SER A 111 6.40 -43.84 31.88
C SER A 111 7.83 -43.36 31.62
N THR A 112 8.64 -44.11 30.86
CA THR A 112 9.95 -43.62 30.40
C THR A 112 9.91 -43.43 28.89
N THR A 113 10.09 -42.19 28.45
CA THR A 113 10.21 -41.85 27.03
C THR A 113 11.67 -42.06 26.64
N SER A 114 11.94 -43.02 25.77
CA SER A 114 13.31 -43.27 25.28
C SER A 114 13.35 -43.12 23.76
N ILE A 115 14.37 -42.42 23.28
CA ILE A 115 14.62 -42.25 21.85
C ILE A 115 15.71 -43.26 21.49
N ARG A 116 15.52 -44.08 20.44
CA ARG A 116 16.55 -45.04 19.99
C ARG A 116 17.85 -44.28 19.72
N GLY A 117 18.98 -44.70 20.30
CA GLY A 117 20.22 -43.91 20.32
C GLY A 117 20.78 -43.48 18.96
N SER A 118 20.51 -44.22 17.88
CA SER A 118 20.86 -43.82 16.50
C SER A 118 19.89 -42.79 15.89
N ASP A 119 18.65 -42.74 16.38
CA ASP A 119 17.58 -41.84 15.94
C ASP A 119 17.48 -40.58 16.79
N GLN A 120 18.09 -40.56 17.98
CA GLN A 120 18.14 -39.37 18.86
C GLN A 120 18.97 -38.23 18.27
N TYR A 121 20.05 -38.55 17.55
CA TYR A 121 20.82 -37.56 16.79
C TYR A 121 20.00 -37.01 15.61
N ARG A 122 19.26 -37.87 14.90
CA ARG A 122 18.38 -37.46 13.79
C ARG A 122 17.20 -36.63 14.28
N ALA A 123 16.58 -37.00 15.39
CA ALA A 123 15.50 -36.26 16.03
C ALA A 123 16.00 -34.92 16.61
N GLY A 124 17.19 -34.87 17.20
CA GLY A 124 17.81 -33.63 17.68
C GLY A 124 18.17 -32.66 16.56
N ILE A 125 18.71 -33.15 15.45
CA ILE A 125 18.94 -32.35 14.23
C ILE A 125 17.61 -31.89 13.63
N ALA A 126 16.63 -32.78 13.49
CA ALA A 126 15.31 -32.43 12.95
C ALA A 126 14.60 -31.39 13.82
N SER A 127 14.67 -31.51 15.15
CA SER A 127 14.09 -30.55 16.09
C SER A 127 14.84 -29.21 16.08
N GLY A 128 16.18 -29.23 15.97
CA GLY A 128 17.00 -28.02 15.86
C GLY A 128 16.78 -27.25 14.55
N ILE A 129 16.66 -27.97 13.42
CA ILE A 129 16.31 -27.40 12.12
C ILE A 129 14.86 -26.87 12.15
N GLY A 130 13.93 -27.60 12.76
CA GLY A 130 12.54 -27.17 12.93
C GLY A 130 12.41 -25.87 13.72
N GLY A 131 13.12 -25.74 14.85
CA GLY A 131 13.11 -24.51 15.65
C GLY A 131 13.78 -23.31 14.97
N ALA A 132 14.82 -23.53 14.16
CA ALA A 132 15.43 -22.47 13.35
C ALA A 132 14.50 -22.01 12.21
N ALA A 133 13.81 -22.96 11.56
CA ALA A 133 12.81 -22.67 10.53
C ALA A 133 11.60 -21.91 11.10
N ASP A 134 11.12 -22.27 12.29
CA ASP A 134 10.02 -21.56 12.96
C ASP A 134 10.41 -20.10 13.28
N ARG A 135 11.64 -19.85 13.76
CA ARG A 135 12.12 -18.47 13.99
C ARG A 135 12.24 -17.66 12.70
N LEU A 136 12.68 -18.30 11.61
CA LEU A 136 12.71 -17.64 10.30
C LEU A 136 11.29 -17.32 9.82
N ALA A 137 10.35 -18.25 9.97
CA ALA A 137 8.94 -18.03 9.65
C ALA A 137 8.36 -16.86 10.46
N GLU A 138 8.57 -16.82 11.78
CA GLU A 138 8.14 -15.70 12.64
C GLU A 138 8.80 -14.37 12.23
N TYR A 139 10.09 -14.38 11.86
CA TYR A 139 10.77 -13.19 11.37
C TYR A 139 10.14 -12.68 10.06
N TYR A 140 9.85 -13.58 9.11
CA TYR A 140 9.19 -13.22 7.85
C TYR A 140 7.74 -12.78 8.05
N ILE A 141 7.01 -13.38 8.98
CA ILE A 141 5.65 -12.94 9.37
C ILE A 141 5.72 -11.52 9.96
N LYS A 142 6.63 -11.26 10.90
CA LYS A 142 6.83 -9.91 11.47
C LYS A 142 7.28 -8.88 10.42
N LEU A 143 8.01 -9.32 9.41
CA LEU A 143 8.37 -8.47 8.28
C LEU A 143 7.12 -8.16 7.43
N ALA A 144 6.25 -9.14 7.22
CA ALA A 144 5.02 -9.01 6.43
C ALA A 144 4.03 -8.05 7.09
N ASP A 145 3.90 -8.11 8.41
CA ASP A 145 3.04 -7.19 9.19
C ASP A 145 3.49 -5.72 9.09
N LYS A 146 4.77 -5.47 8.79
CA LYS A 146 5.31 -4.12 8.60
C LYS A 146 5.16 -3.59 7.18
N VAL A 147 4.76 -4.43 6.23
CA VAL A 147 4.54 -4.03 4.83
C VAL A 147 3.12 -3.53 4.70
N PHE A 148 2.96 -2.22 4.62
CA PHE A 148 1.65 -1.60 4.35
C PHE A 148 1.33 -1.69 2.85
N PRO A 149 0.09 -2.04 2.48
CA PRO A 149 -0.31 -2.02 1.08
C PRO A 149 -0.34 -0.57 0.57
N VAL A 150 -0.01 -0.38 -0.70
CA VAL A 150 0.04 0.93 -1.33
C VAL A 150 -1.03 1.04 -2.41
N VAL A 151 -1.63 2.23 -2.53
CA VAL A 151 -2.57 2.56 -3.59
C VAL A 151 -1.78 3.21 -4.72
N GLU A 152 -1.63 2.49 -5.84
CA GLU A 152 -0.89 2.97 -7.01
C GLU A 152 -1.83 3.70 -7.97
N VAL A 153 -1.47 4.94 -8.35
CA VAL A 153 -2.19 5.73 -9.34
C VAL A 153 -1.25 6.07 -10.49
N ASN A 154 -1.61 5.63 -11.69
CA ASN A 154 -0.82 5.88 -12.89
C ASN A 154 -0.83 7.35 -13.31
N ALA A 155 0.26 7.79 -13.96
CA ALA A 155 0.34 9.09 -14.59
C ALA A 155 -0.55 9.17 -15.86
N GLY A 156 -0.89 10.39 -16.28
CA GLY A 156 -1.66 10.63 -17.51
C GLY A 156 -3.17 10.39 -17.39
N ARG A 157 -3.67 10.09 -16.19
CA ARG A 157 -5.10 9.95 -15.94
C ARG A 157 -5.83 11.29 -16.05
N GLN A 158 -7.02 11.24 -16.65
CA GLN A 158 -7.90 12.39 -16.71
C GLN A 158 -8.67 12.47 -15.41
N VAL A 159 -8.67 13.63 -14.79
CA VAL A 159 -9.31 13.86 -13.48
C VAL A 159 -9.94 15.23 -13.48
N ASP A 160 -11.02 15.36 -12.72
CA ASP A 160 -11.71 16.63 -12.57
C ASP A 160 -11.24 17.33 -11.31
N VAL A 161 -10.82 18.58 -11.45
CA VAL A 161 -10.40 19.42 -10.33
C VAL A 161 -11.58 20.26 -9.88
N VAL A 162 -12.06 20.04 -8.66
CA VAL A 162 -13.22 20.75 -8.10
C VAL A 162 -12.74 21.74 -7.04
N LEU A 163 -12.93 23.03 -7.30
CA LEU A 163 -12.63 24.09 -6.34
C LEU A 163 -13.77 24.21 -5.31
N THR A 164 -13.44 24.16 -4.03
CA THR A 164 -14.41 24.33 -2.94
C THR A 164 -14.49 25.77 -2.42
N GLN A 165 -13.50 26.59 -2.74
CA GLN A 165 -13.47 28.00 -2.39
C GLN A 165 -13.23 28.82 -3.66
N GLY A 166 -13.97 29.92 -3.80
CA GLY A 166 -13.73 30.88 -4.86
C GLY A 166 -12.34 31.50 -4.76
N ILE A 167 -11.74 31.79 -5.91
CA ILE A 167 -10.48 32.49 -6.02
C ILE A 167 -10.71 33.78 -6.79
N GLU A 168 -10.11 34.86 -6.31
CA GLU A 168 -10.05 36.12 -7.03
C GLU A 168 -8.72 36.16 -7.77
N ILE A 169 -8.78 36.46 -9.05
CA ILE A 169 -7.59 36.56 -9.89
C ILE A 169 -7.51 38.00 -10.32
N ASP A 170 -6.44 38.67 -9.91
CA ASP A 170 -6.10 40.00 -10.41
C ASP A 170 -5.52 39.87 -11.84
N THR A 171 -6.42 39.55 -12.76
CA THR A 171 -6.18 39.71 -14.19
C THR A 171 -6.12 41.22 -14.41
N GLY A 172 -4.95 41.74 -14.76
CA GLY A 172 -4.72 43.16 -15.02
C GLY A 172 -5.46 43.70 -16.24
N GLU A 173 -6.51 43.03 -16.69
CA GLU A 173 -7.48 43.52 -17.65
C GLU A 173 -8.44 44.48 -16.94
N THR A 174 -7.93 45.66 -16.61
CA THR A 174 -8.75 46.87 -16.58
C THR A 174 -8.63 47.56 -17.93
N LYS A 175 -9.39 47.08 -18.93
CA LYS A 175 -10.08 47.87 -19.98
C LYS A 175 -10.58 47.01 -21.12
#